data_AF-A0A259B030-F1
#
_entry.id   AF-A0A259B030-F1
#
_cell.length_a   1.000
_cell.length_b   1.000
_cell.length_c   1.000
_cell.angle_alpha   90.00
_cell.angle_beta   90.00
_cell.angle_gamma   90.00
#
_symmetry.space_group_name_H-M   'P 1'
#
loop_
_entity.id
_entity.type
_entity.pdbx_description
1 polymer ?
#
loop_
_entity_poly.entity_id
_entity_poly.type
_entity_poly.pdbx_seq_one_letter_code
_entity_poly.pdbx_strand_id
1 'polypeptide(L)'
;MTPVPTANSASRIVYAISPEGVRKVTLIARRKLRGRDVCQVWMRGEMAPVTLDPHLVFEREVDARRCWREATAHQTQLRRAGSAIGIVDAHLSLRIARDAA
;
A
#
# COMPACT_ATOMS: atom_id res chain seq x y z
N MET A 1 18.36 -23.33 -1.39
CA MET A 1 16.89 -23.18 -1.43
C MET A 1 16.46 -22.38 -0.22
N THR A 2 16.07 -21.12 -0.41
CA THR A 2 15.46 -20.31 0.66
C THR A 2 14.06 -20.87 0.92
N PRO A 3 13.67 -21.16 2.16
CA PRO A 3 12.33 -21.68 2.43
C PRO A 3 11.30 -20.62 2.07
N VAL A 4 10.39 -20.96 1.16
CA VAL A 4 9.15 -20.20 0.99
C VAL A 4 8.40 -20.33 2.32
N PRO A 5 8.08 -19.22 3.02
CA PRO A 5 7.33 -19.32 4.25
C PRO A 5 6.04 -20.08 3.97
N THR A 6 5.91 -21.27 4.57
CA THR A 6 4.70 -22.09 4.51
C THR A 6 3.53 -21.20 4.86
N ALA A 7 2.61 -21.03 3.90
CA ALA A 7 1.41 -20.25 4.07
C ALA A 7 0.66 -20.77 5.30
N ASN A 8 0.78 -20.07 6.43
CA ASN A 8 -0.27 -20.12 7.44
C ASN A 8 -1.58 -19.79 6.72
N SER A 9 -2.65 -20.48 7.11
CA SER A 9 -3.99 -20.50 6.49
C SER A 9 -4.72 -19.15 6.36
N ALA A 10 -4.03 -18.02 6.40
CA ALA A 10 -4.51 -16.65 6.26
C ALA A 10 -3.95 -15.91 5.03
N SER A 11 -3.19 -16.59 4.17
CA SER A 11 -2.66 -15.97 2.94
C SER A 11 -3.80 -15.70 1.95
N ARG A 12 -4.06 -14.43 1.64
CA ARG A 12 -5.11 -14.04 0.68
C ARG A 12 -4.63 -12.96 -0.29
N ILE A 13 -5.27 -12.92 -1.44
CA ILE A 13 -5.01 -11.90 -2.47
C ILE A 13 -5.58 -10.56 -2.00
N VAL A 14 -4.76 -9.51 -2.07
CA VAL A 14 -5.13 -8.12 -1.80
C VAL A 14 -4.53 -7.20 -2.87
N TYR A 15 -4.82 -5.91 -2.79
CA TYR A 15 -4.38 -4.90 -3.74
C TYR A 15 -3.62 -3.79 -3.02
N ALA A 16 -2.44 -3.43 -3.52
CA ALA A 16 -1.61 -2.38 -2.94
C ALA A 16 -1.46 -1.19 -3.88
N ILE A 17 -1.42 0.02 -3.32
CA ILE A 17 -1.01 1.23 -4.05
C ILE A 17 0.53 1.27 -4.11
N SER A 18 1.10 1.35 -5.31
CA SER A 18 2.53 1.55 -5.57
C SER A 18 2.77 2.80 -6.41
N PRO A 19 4.03 3.25 -6.57
CA PRO A 19 4.36 4.40 -7.42
C PRO A 19 3.88 4.26 -8.87
N GLU A 20 3.83 3.05 -9.40
CA GLU A 20 3.48 2.77 -10.80
C GLU A 20 1.99 2.45 -11.00
N GLY A 21 1.22 2.22 -9.93
CA GLY A 21 -0.16 1.80 -10.07
C GLY A 21 -0.71 0.98 -8.91
N VAL A 22 -1.87 0.37 -9.14
CA VAL A 22 -2.43 -0.65 -8.24
C VAL A 22 -1.82 -2.00 -8.59
N ARG A 23 -1.26 -2.69 -7.60
CA ARG A 23 -0.68 -4.02 -7.76
C ARG A 23 -1.46 -5.09 -7.01
N LYS A 24 -1.65 -6.24 -7.65
CA LYS A 24 -2.19 -7.45 -7.02
C LYS A 24 -1.07 -8.14 -6.24
N VAL A 25 -1.25 -8.35 -4.95
CA VAL A 25 -0.22 -8.90 -4.04
C VAL A 25 -0.82 -9.97 -3.13
N THR A 26 0.03 -10.80 -2.54
CA THR A 26 -0.40 -11.77 -1.52
C THR A 26 -0.17 -11.18 -0.13
N LEU A 27 -1.21 -11.02 0.66
CA LEU A 27 -1.07 -10.67 2.08
C LEU A 27 -0.55 -11.88 2.84
N ILE A 28 0.61 -11.74 3.47
CA ILE A 28 1.23 -12.79 4.30
C ILE A 28 0.75 -12.63 5.74
N ALA A 29 0.82 -11.41 6.28
CA ALA A 29 0.45 -11.14 7.66
C ALA A 29 0.08 -9.67 7.87
N ARG A 30 -0.82 -9.42 8.83
CA ARG A 30 -1.00 -8.11 9.48
C ARG A 30 -0.42 -8.22 10.89
N ARG A 31 0.50 -7.34 11.26
CA ARG A 31 1.17 -7.40 12.57
C ARG A 31 1.63 -6.02 13.03
N LYS A 32 2.03 -5.92 14.29
CA LYS A 32 2.72 -4.74 14.81
C LYS A 32 4.24 -4.88 14.65
N LEU A 33 4.88 -3.86 14.09
CA LEU A 33 6.33 -3.73 14.00
C LEU A 33 6.75 -2.42 14.69
N ARG A 34 7.57 -2.52 15.75
CA ARG A 34 8.00 -1.36 16.55
C ARG A 34 6.84 -0.46 17.00
N GLY A 35 5.73 -1.08 17.41
CA GLY A 35 4.53 -0.39 17.90
C GLY A 35 3.58 0.12 16.81
N ARG A 36 3.90 -0.02 15.51
CA ARG A 36 3.05 0.41 14.39
C ARG A 36 2.42 -0.78 13.68
N ASP A 37 1.17 -0.66 13.27
CA ASP A 37 0.52 -1.68 12.44
C ASP A 37 1.13 -1.69 11.03
N VAL A 38 1.43 -2.89 10.51
CA VAL A 38 2.01 -3.10 9.19
C VAL A 38 1.40 -4.30 8.49
N CYS A 39 1.36 -4.24 7.16
CA CYS A 39 1.03 -5.36 6.29
C CYS A 39 2.30 -5.93 5.67
N GLN A 40 2.57 -7.21 5.90
CA GLN A 40 3.61 -7.93 5.17
C GLN A 40 2.98 -8.57 3.94
N VAL A 41 3.45 -8.20 2.76
CA VAL A 41 2.92 -8.67 1.47
C VAL A 41 4.02 -9.27 0.62
N TRP A 42 3.66 -10.21 -0.25
CA TRP A 42 4.53 -10.74 -1.28
C TRP A 42 4.11 -10.19 -2.65
N MET A 43 5.07 -9.61 -3.36
CA MET A 43 4.91 -9.20 -4.76
C MET A 43 5.54 -10.23 -5.68
N ARG A 44 4.87 -10.57 -6.78
CA ARG A 44 5.39 -11.57 -7.73
C ARG A 44 6.70 -11.08 -8.34
N GLY A 45 7.75 -11.89 -8.24
CA GLY A 45 9.08 -11.57 -8.75
C GLY A 45 10.04 -10.99 -7.71
N GLU A 46 9.54 -10.60 -6.53
CA GLU A 46 10.41 -10.16 -5.44
C GLU A 46 11.06 -11.35 -4.71
N MET A 47 12.30 -11.16 -4.26
CA MET A 47 13.05 -12.18 -3.50
C MET A 47 12.62 -12.25 -2.03
N ALA A 48 11.98 -11.20 -1.52
CA ALA A 48 11.59 -11.08 -0.11
C ALA A 48 10.22 -10.41 0.04
N PRO A 49 9.50 -10.65 1.16
CA PRO A 49 8.27 -9.94 1.46
C PRO A 49 8.53 -8.46 1.69
N VAL A 50 7.63 -7.61 1.22
CA VAL A 50 7.65 -6.18 1.45
C VAL A 50 6.73 -5.82 2.60
N THR A 51 7.17 -4.89 3.45
CA THR A 51 6.36 -4.33 4.53
C THR A 51 5.74 -3.03 4.04
N LEU A 52 4.42 -2.95 4.07
CA LEU A 52 3.65 -1.78 3.66
C LEU A 52 2.85 -1.21 4.83
N ASP A 53 2.60 0.09 4.75
CA ASP A 53 1.58 0.75 5.57
C ASP A 53 0.20 0.10 5.29
N PRO A 54 -0.59 -0.22 6.32
CA PRO A 54 -1.90 -0.85 6.14
C PRO A 54 -2.85 -0.05 5.23
N HIS A 55 -2.74 1.28 5.21
CA HIS A 55 -3.60 2.15 4.41
C HIS A 55 -3.27 2.10 2.92
N LEU A 56 -2.15 1.50 2.53
CA LEU A 56 -1.81 1.23 1.14
C LEU A 56 -2.39 -0.10 0.64
N VAL A 57 -2.98 -0.92 1.53
CA VAL A 57 -3.42 -2.28 1.23
C VAL A 57 -4.95 -2.38 1.34
N PHE A 58 -5.57 -2.89 0.28
CA PHE A 58 -7.01 -2.95 0.10
C PHE A 58 -7.47 -4.36 -0.23
N GLU A 59 -8.65 -4.74 0.25
CA GLU A 59 -9.21 -6.07 -0.02
C GLU A 59 -9.83 -6.15 -1.42
N ARG A 60 -10.27 -5.01 -1.97
CA ARG A 60 -10.93 -4.93 -3.27
C ARG A 60 -10.15 -4.02 -4.22
N GLU A 61 -10.04 -4.45 -5.47
CA GLU A 61 -9.33 -3.69 -6.52
C GLU A 61 -9.97 -2.33 -6.80
N VAL A 62 -11.30 -2.27 -6.80
CA VAL A 62 -12.05 -1.04 -7.08
C VAL A 62 -11.74 0.05 -6.06
N ASP A 63 -11.59 -0.31 -4.79
CA ASP A 63 -11.24 0.62 -3.72
C ASP A 63 -9.80 1.12 -3.89
N ALA A 64 -8.86 0.21 -4.15
CA ALA A 64 -7.47 0.58 -4.43
C ALA A 64 -7.35 1.52 -5.63
N ARG A 65 -8.07 1.23 -6.73
CA ARG A 65 -8.07 2.08 -7.94
C ARG A 65 -8.70 3.44 -7.69
N ARG A 66 -9.78 3.50 -6.90
CA ARG A 66 -10.39 4.77 -6.50
C ARG A 66 -9.39 5.60 -5.70
N CYS A 67 -8.79 5.04 -4.65
CA CYS A 67 -7.78 5.73 -3.84
C CYS A 67 -6.56 6.14 -4.65
N TRP A 68 -6.09 5.30 -5.58
CA TRP A 68 -5.00 5.65 -6.50
C TRP A 68 -5.34 6.88 -7.35
N ARG A 69 -6.54 6.96 -7.93
CA ARG A 69 -6.97 8.14 -8.70
C ARG A 69 -7.05 9.40 -7.84
N GLU A 70 -7.58 9.28 -6.62
CA GLU A 70 -7.63 10.39 -5.65
C GLU A 70 -6.21 10.88 -5.32
N ALA A 71 -5.28 9.96 -5.07
CA ALA A 71 -3.88 10.25 -4.80
C ALA A 71 -3.17 10.91 -5.99
N THR A 72 -3.40 10.44 -7.23
CA THR A 72 -2.84 11.06 -8.45
C THR A 72 -3.33 12.50 -8.63
N ALA A 73 -4.64 12.72 -8.43
CA ALA A 73 -5.23 14.05 -8.53
C ALA A 73 -4.62 15.00 -7.48
N HIS A 74 -4.50 14.53 -6.24
CA HIS A 74 -3.90 15.31 -5.16
C HIS A 74 -2.41 15.56 -5.38
N GLN A 75 -1.64 14.56 -5.81
CA GLN A 75 -0.24 14.71 -6.19
C GLN A 75 -0.09 15.79 -7.28
N THR A 76 -0.99 15.81 -8.26
CA THR A 76 -0.99 16.84 -9.32
C THR A 76 -1.24 18.23 -8.74
N GLN A 77 -2.20 18.38 -7.82
CA GLN A 77 -2.45 19.64 -7.12
C GLN A 77 -1.21 20.10 -6.32
N LEU A 78 -0.60 19.20 -5.55
CA LEU A 78 0.60 19.49 -4.76
C LEU A 78 1.79 19.87 -5.65
N ARG A 79 1.99 19.18 -6.79
CA ARG A 79 3.03 19.53 -7.77
C ARG A 79 2.81 20.91 -8.37
N ARG A 80 1.57 21.29 -8.67
CA ARG A 80 1.24 22.66 -9.12
C ARG A 80 1.53 23.71 -8.05
N ALA A 81 1.38 23.36 -6.78
CA ALA A 81 1.76 24.19 -5.64
C ALA A 81 3.27 24.16 -5.33
N GLY A 82 4.11 23.54 -6.17
CA GLY A 82 5.57 23.48 -6.02
C GLY A 82 6.08 22.33 -5.15
N SER A 83 5.23 21.41 -4.69
CA SER A 83 5.64 20.26 -3.87
C SER A 83 6.00 19.05 -4.73
N ALA A 84 7.22 18.55 -4.59
CA ALA A 84 7.66 17.30 -5.21
C ALA A 84 7.33 16.10 -4.31
N ILE A 85 6.16 15.50 -4.51
CA ILE A 85 5.69 14.35 -3.72
C ILE A 85 5.40 13.13 -4.61
N GLY A 86 5.65 11.93 -4.10
CA GLY A 86 5.26 10.66 -4.72
C GLY A 86 3.77 10.36 -4.53
N ILE A 87 3.21 9.46 -5.34
CA ILE A 87 1.78 9.11 -5.25
C ILE A 87 1.44 8.36 -3.95
N VAL A 88 2.38 7.54 -3.45
CA VAL A 88 2.24 6.83 -2.18
C VAL A 88 2.16 7.85 -1.03
N ASP A 89 3.07 8.81 -1.00
CA ASP A 89 3.07 9.86 0.03
C ASP A 89 1.86 10.78 -0.10
N ALA A 90 1.41 11.08 -1.33
CA ALA A 90 0.18 11.85 -1.55
C ALA A 90 -1.07 11.12 -1.01
N HIS A 91 -1.15 9.80 -1.15
CA HIS A 91 -2.22 9.00 -0.55
C HIS A 91 -2.19 9.04 0.98
N LEU A 92 -1.00 8.88 1.59
CA LEU A 92 -0.84 8.93 3.04
C LEU A 92 -1.17 10.33 3.58
N SER A 93 -0.78 11.39 2.88
CA SER A 93 -1.15 12.77 3.20
C SER A 93 -2.67 12.98 3.22
N LEU A 94 -3.38 12.51 2.18
CA LEU A 94 -4.85 12.55 2.15
C LEU A 94 -5.48 11.80 3.32
N ARG A 95 -4.91 10.65 3.72
CA ARG A 95 -5.42 9.89 4.85
C ARG A 95 -5.26 10.65 6.17
N ILE A 96 -4.08 11.20 6.42
CA ILE A 96 -3.80 12.01 7.62
C ILE A 96 -4.75 13.22 7.68
N ALA A 97 -4.93 13.92 6.57
CA ALA A 97 -5.84 15.07 6.50
C ALA A 97 -7.31 14.68 6.78
N ARG A 98 -7.73 13.49 6.34
CA ARG A 98 -9.08 12.95 6.62
C ARG A 98 -9.26 12.50 8.06
N ASP A 99 -8.20 12.00 8.71
CA ASP A 99 -8.25 11.57 10.12
C ASP A 99 -8.20 12.74 11.09
N ALA A 100 -7.73 13.90 10.65
CA ALA A 100 -7.65 15.13 11.45
C ALA A 100 -8.90 16.02 11.38
N ALA A 101 -9.88 15.68 10.52
CA ALA A 101 -11.11 16.45 10.27
C ALA A 101 -12.32 15.80 10.97
#